data_AF-A0A355IQ22-F1
#
_entry.id   AF-A0A355IQ22-F1
#
_cell.length_a   1.000
_cell.length_b   1.000
_cell.length_c   1.000
_cell.angle_alpha   90.00
_cell.angle_beta   90.00
_cell.angle_gamma   90.00
#
_symmetry.space_group_name_H-M   'P 1'
#
loop_
_entity.id
_entity.type
_entity.pdbx_description
1 polymer ?
#
loop_
_entity_poly.entity_id
_entity_poly.type
_entity_poly.pdbx_seq_one_letter_code
_entity_poly.pdbx_strand_id
1 'polypeptide(L)' 'MEKQAKIRIKFEDFGNFTFLDLDSNGKVVDCHPYHRQIWIGRQIDLETVKQGFYPEYIIGGIARETLNYRIKKVIEL' A
#
# COMPACT_ATOMS: atom_id res chain seq x y z
N MET A 1 -2.14 18.53 9.73
CA MET A 1 -2.01 17.26 10.48
C MET A 1 -1.11 16.35 9.69
N GLU A 2 0.06 16.01 10.22
CA GLU A 2 0.93 15.00 9.63
C GLU A 2 0.19 13.67 9.62
N LYS A 3 0.07 13.04 8.43
CA LYS A 3 -0.59 11.74 8.31
C LYS A 3 0.36 10.67 8.81
N GLN A 4 0.30 10.38 10.10
CA GLN A 4 1.09 9.33 10.73
C GLN A 4 0.75 7.97 10.09
N ALA A 5 1.76 7.22 9.66
CA ALA A 5 1.58 5.85 9.22
C ALA A 5 1.05 4.97 10.37
N LYS A 6 0.11 4.08 10.04
CA LYS A 6 -0.51 3.12 10.97
C LYS A 6 -0.32 1.67 10.53
N ILE A 7 -0.14 1.45 9.23
CA ILE A 7 0.00 0.11 8.67
C ILE A 7 1.18 0.13 7.71
N ARG A 8 2.09 -0.83 7.83
CA ARG A 8 3.14 -1.11 6.83
C ARG A 8 2.88 -2.45 6.16
N ILE A 9 2.70 -2.41 4.85
CA ILE A 9 2.63 -3.58 3.97
C ILE A 9 4.04 -3.84 3.46
N LYS A 10 4.54 -5.07 3.62
CA LYS A 10 5.75 -5.55 2.97
C LYS A 10 5.38 -6.53 1.87
N PHE A 11 6.00 -6.39 0.71
CA PHE A 11 5.76 -7.25 -0.44
C PHE A 11 6.80 -8.36 -0.55
N GLU A 12 6.48 -9.40 -1.30
CA GLU A 12 7.48 -10.35 -1.81
C GLU A 12 8.46 -9.59 -2.70
N ASP A 13 9.76 -9.78 -2.46
CA ASP A 13 10.81 -8.95 -3.05
C ASP A 13 11.17 -9.45 -4.45
N PHE A 14 10.83 -8.63 -5.45
CA PHE A 14 11.28 -8.78 -6.84
C PHE A 14 12.20 -7.62 -7.28
N GLY A 15 12.76 -6.86 -6.32
CA GLY A 15 13.87 -5.93 -6.54
C GLY A 15 13.56 -4.44 -6.42
N ASN A 16 12.31 -3.98 -6.59
CA ASN A 16 12.01 -2.54 -6.69
C ASN A 16 10.85 -2.00 -5.84
N PHE A 17 9.89 -2.85 -5.45
CA PHE A 17 8.71 -2.44 -4.69
C PHE A 17 8.58 -3.26 -3.41
N THR A 18 9.07 -2.71 -2.31
CA THR A 18 9.30 -3.49 -1.09
C THR A 18 8.29 -3.20 0.02
N PHE A 19 7.74 -1.98 0.07
CA PHE A 19 6.75 -1.62 1.09
C PHE A 19 5.83 -0.47 0.67
N LEU A 20 4.68 -0.42 1.34
CA LEU A 20 3.77 0.73 1.42
C LEU A 20 3.44 0.99 2.89
N ASP A 21 3.48 2.26 3.29
CA ASP A 21 2.97 2.72 4.57
C ASP A 21 1.66 3.46 4.36
N LEU A 22 0.65 3.07 5.11
CA LEU A 22 -0.71 3.58 5.01
C LEU A 22 -1.10 4.32 6.28
N ASP A 23 -1.89 5.38 6.15
CA ASP A 23 -2.65 5.95 7.25
C ASP A 23 -3.85 5.06 7.64
N SER A 24 -4.60 5.46 8.68
CA SER A 24 -5.75 4.71 9.18
C SER A 24 -6.88 4.51 8.16
N ASN A 25 -6.91 5.30 7.09
CA ASN A 25 -7.90 5.18 6.05
C ASN A 25 -7.42 4.34 4.88
N GLY A 26 -6.16 3.87 4.87
CA GLY A 26 -5.56 3.15 3.75
C GLY A 26 -4.88 4.05 2.72
N LYS A 27 -4.71 5.36 3.00
CA LYS A 27 -4.00 6.26 2.11
C LYS A 27 -2.50 6.05 2.26
N VAL A 28 -1.78 5.90 1.16
CA VAL A 28 -0.32 5.77 1.17
C VAL A 28 0.32 7.08 1.62
N VAL A 29 1.12 7.02 2.68
CA VAL A 29 1.85 8.15 3.27
C VAL A 29 3.36 8.03 3.11
N ASP A 30 3.88 6.81 2.97
CA ASP A 30 5.26 6.55 2.59
C ASP A 30 5.38 5.25 1.77
N CYS A 31 6.44 5.13 0.99
CA CYS A 31 6.78 3.93 0.24
C CYS A 31 8.23 3.96 -0.24
N HIS A 32 8.64 2.90 -0.93
CA HIS A 32 9.97 2.82 -1.53
C HIS A 32 10.26 4.05 -2.44
N PRO A 33 11.46 4.68 -2.36
CA PRO A 33 11.72 6.00 -2.96
C PRO A 33 11.38 6.12 -4.45
N TYR A 34 11.71 5.11 -5.26
CA TYR A 34 11.46 5.12 -6.72
C TYR A 34 9.98 5.11 -7.10
N HIS A 35 9.10 4.80 -6.16
CA HIS A 35 7.67 4.62 -6.38
C HIS A 35 6.84 5.73 -5.74
N ARG A 36 7.48 6.70 -5.05
CA ARG A 36 6.78 7.76 -4.32
C ARG A 36 5.87 8.61 -5.20
N GLN A 37 6.32 8.99 -6.39
CA GLN A 37 5.52 9.81 -7.32
C GLN A 37 4.25 9.10 -7.82
N ILE A 38 4.23 7.77 -7.79
CA ILE A 38 3.11 6.95 -8.28
C ILE A 38 2.11 6.69 -7.15
N TRP A 39 2.64 6.35 -5.97
CA TRP A 39 1.84 5.77 -4.89
C TRP A 39 1.48 6.74 -3.78
N ILE A 40 2.30 7.75 -3.46
CA ILE A 40 1.98 8.65 -2.36
C ILE A 40 0.63 9.33 -2.62
N GLY A 41 -0.26 9.20 -1.65
CA GLY A 41 -1.63 9.72 -1.72
C GLY A 41 -2.65 8.83 -2.43
N ARG A 42 -2.24 7.70 -3.03
CA ARG A 42 -3.16 6.67 -3.51
C ARG A 42 -3.87 6.00 -2.32
N GLN A 43 -5.04 5.44 -2.62
CA GLN A 43 -5.90 4.80 -1.65
C GLN A 43 -5.86 3.29 -1.86
N ILE A 44 -5.36 2.54 -0.87
CA ILE A 44 -5.40 1.08 -0.85
C ILE A 44 -6.73 0.64 -0.23
N ASP A 45 -7.35 -0.38 -0.79
CA ASP A 45 -8.51 -1.02 -0.17
C ASP A 45 -8.04 -1.93 0.97
N LEU A 46 -8.30 -1.48 2.21
CA LEU A 46 -7.89 -2.19 3.42
C LEU A 46 -8.49 -3.61 3.53
N GLU A 47 -9.62 -3.89 2.87
CA GLU A 47 -10.23 -5.23 2.88
C GLU A 47 -9.35 -6.29 2.18
N THR A 48 -8.47 -5.83 1.28
CA THR A 48 -7.54 -6.64 0.49
C THR A 48 -6.15 -6.74 1.13
N VAL A 49 -5.89 -5.98 2.19
CA VAL A 49 -4.59 -5.96 2.88
C VAL A 49 -4.45 -7.17 3.80
N LYS A 50 -4.11 -8.31 3.20
CA LYS A 50 -3.95 -9.60 3.88
C LYS A 50 -2.67 -10.28 3.41
N GLN A 51 -1.94 -10.89 4.35
CA GLN A 51 -0.73 -11.65 4.01
C GLN A 51 -1.08 -12.79 3.03
N GLY A 52 -0.28 -12.93 1.97
CA GLY A 52 -0.49 -13.90 0.91
C GLY A 52 -1.43 -13.46 -0.22
N PHE A 53 -2.01 -12.26 -0.14
CA PHE A 53 -2.90 -11.70 -1.16
C PHE A 53 -2.21 -10.59 -1.96
N TYR A 54 -2.84 -10.19 -3.06
CA TYR A 54 -2.48 -9.01 -3.84
C TYR A 54 -3.45 -7.88 -3.45
N PRO A 55 -2.97 -6.74 -2.94
CA PRO A 55 -3.87 -5.67 -2.52
C PRO A 55 -4.45 -4.96 -3.75
N GLU A 56 -5.61 -4.36 -3.57
CA GLU A 56 -6.23 -3.49 -4.56
C GLU A 56 -6.08 -2.03 -4.16
N TYR A 57 -6.03 -1.15 -5.15
CA TYR A 57 -6.04 0.29 -4.97
C TYR A 57 -7.19 0.94 -5.74
N ILE A 58 -7.71 2.03 -5.21
CA ILE A 58 -8.89 2.72 -5.73
C ILE A 58 -8.47 3.76 -6.78
N ILE A 59 -9.15 3.75 -7.92
CA ILE A 59 -8.97 4.67 -9.06
C ILE A 59 -10.25 5.48 -9.24
N GLY A 60 -10.12 6.82 -9.23
CA GLY A 60 -11.25 7.73 -9.44
C GLY A 60 -12.36 7.63 -8.39
N GLY A 61 -12.12 6.98 -7.25
CA GLY A 61 -13.10 6.79 -6.17
C GLY A 61 -14.13 5.68 -6.42
N ILE A 62 -14.07 5.00 -7.55
CA ILE A 62 -15.10 4.03 -7.99
C ILE A 62 -14.52 2.73 -8.55
N ALA A 63 -13.39 2.81 -9.28
CA ALA A 63 -12.75 1.62 -9.83
C ALA A 63 -11.69 1.06 -8.86
N ARG A 64 -11.40 -0.23 -8.99
CA ARG A 64 -10.32 -0.91 -8.26
C ARG A 64 -9.39 -1.57 -9.25
N GLU A 65 -8.10 -1.57 -8.94
CA GLU A 65 -7.08 -2.29 -9.71
C GLU A 65 -6.16 -3.04 -8.75
N THR A 66 -5.79 -4.26 -9.13
CA THR A 66 -4.91 -5.11 -8.34
C THR A 66 -3.46 -4.68 -8.49
N LEU A 67 -2.79 -4.48 -7.36
CA LEU A 67 -1.36 -4.31 -7.30
C LEU A 67 -0.69 -5.66 -7.52
N ASN A 68 0.12 -5.81 -8.57
CA ASN A 68 0.84 -7.04 -8.92
C ASN A 68 2.04 -7.36 -8.01
N TYR A 69 1.90 -7.11 -6.71
CA TYR A 69 2.87 -7.47 -5.68
C TYR A 69 2.16 -8.17 -4.53
N ARG A 70 2.57 -9.41 -4.26
CA ARG A 70 1.98 -10.21 -3.18
C ARG A 70 2.45 -9.71 -1.82
N ILE A 71 1.52 -9.59 -0.88
CA ILE A 71 1.82 -9.16 0.50
C ILE A 71 2.55 -10.29 1.22
N LYS A 72 3.80 -10.03 1.57
CA LYS A 72 4.62 -10.90 2.42
C LYS A 72 4.28 -10.74 3.90
N LYS A 73 4.00 -9.51 4.35
CA LYS A 73 3.72 -9.21 5.76
C LYS A 73 2.93 -7.92 5.91
N VAL A 74 2.05 -7.87 6.91
CA VAL A 74 1.35 -6.65 7.37
C VAL A 74 1.83 -6.34 8.80
N ILE A 75 2.12 -5.07 9.09
CA ILE A 75 2.65 -4.60 10.38
C ILE A 75 1.84 -3.39 10.83
N GLU A 76 1.37 -3.38 12.07
CA GLU A 76 0.79 -2.20 12.71
C GLU A 76 1.92 -1.31 13.27
N LEU A 77 1.83 0.01 13.05
CA LEU A 77 2.86 1.01 13.39
C LEU A 77 2.41 1.98 14.50
#